data_AF-A0AAD4C9W6-F1
#
_entry.id   AF-A0AAD4C9W6-F1
#
_cell.length_a   1.000
_cell.length_b   1.000
_cell.length_c   1.000
_cell.angle_alpha   90.00
_cell.angle_beta   90.00
_cell.angle_gamma   90.00
#
_symmetry.space_group_name_H-M   'P 1'
#
loop_
_entity.id
_entity.type
_entity.pdbx_description
1 polymer ?
#
loop_
_entity_poly.entity_id
_entity_poly.type
_entity_poly.pdbx_seq_one_letter_code
_entity_poly.pdbx_strand_id
1 'polypeptide(L)'
;SHLNHLLLQTRSSPPPPIPHLNLSQVSDDHAHEATGWSFLQDPRNQTLFAGSERWILNHIINEPPLRDQFLKINRGSQQLSWEPKVTRDYLTQIDQFLEQLLIVCHLTAGHPARGTEILSLRHVNTLYGGHRGVFIENGLVGLVTAYHKGYHMAGSTSLIHRYLPERVSKILVYYLWLVDPFQQQLRTLLSQETVPRSPFLWPPGAGGFT
;
A
#
# COMPACT_ATOMS: atom_id res chain seq x y z
N SER A 1 1.54 15.96 5.58
CA SER A 1 0.91 14.72 6.07
C SER A 1 1.99 13.66 6.23
N HIS A 2 1.79 12.60 7.04
CA HIS A 2 2.75 11.48 7.13
C HIS A 2 2.99 10.81 5.77
N LEU A 3 1.97 10.77 4.89
CA LEU A 3 2.10 10.32 3.50
C LEU A 3 3.15 11.13 2.70
N ASN A 4 3.21 12.46 2.84
CA ASN A 4 4.20 13.26 2.13
C ASN A 4 5.64 12.90 2.51
N HIS A 5 5.85 12.42 3.75
CA HIS A 5 7.16 11.95 4.18
C HIS A 5 7.54 10.68 3.44
N LEU A 6 6.62 9.72 3.28
CA LEU A 6 6.82 8.51 2.49
C LEU A 6 7.00 8.81 0.99
N LEU A 7 6.33 9.84 0.48
CA LEU A 7 6.52 10.32 -0.89
C LEU A 7 7.80 11.16 -1.07
N LEU A 8 8.66 11.23 -0.04
CA LEU A 8 9.93 11.96 0.01
C LEU A 8 9.80 13.42 -0.44
N GLN A 9 8.67 14.05 -0.12
CA GLN A 9 8.43 15.47 -0.40
C GLN A 9 9.19 16.30 0.65
N THR A 10 10.48 16.53 0.44
CA THR A 10 11.35 17.30 1.34
C THR A 10 11.17 18.82 1.14
N ARG A 11 11.60 19.61 2.13
CA ARG A 11 11.31 21.06 2.21
C ARG A 11 12.26 21.96 1.39
N SER A 12 13.19 21.40 0.62
CA SER A 12 14.22 22.18 -0.09
C SER A 12 14.36 21.70 -1.53
N SER A 13 14.10 22.61 -2.48
CA SER A 13 13.81 22.43 -3.92
C SER A 13 12.41 21.84 -4.19
N PRO A 14 11.58 22.41 -5.10
CA PRO A 14 10.21 21.95 -5.24
C PRO A 14 10.22 20.49 -5.67
N PRO A 15 9.64 19.58 -4.85
CA PRO A 15 9.62 18.17 -5.16
C PRO A 15 8.81 17.92 -6.45
N PRO A 16 9.03 16.80 -7.15
CA PRO A 16 8.26 16.46 -8.33
C PRO A 16 6.77 16.42 -7.96
N PRO A 17 5.89 16.84 -8.89
CA PRO A 17 4.46 16.79 -8.65
C PRO A 17 4.05 15.35 -8.38
N ILE A 18 3.30 15.16 -7.30
CA ILE A 18 2.68 13.86 -6.99
C ILE A 18 1.68 13.57 -8.11
N PRO A 19 1.69 12.35 -8.69
CA PRO A 19 0.72 11.97 -9.72
C PRO A 19 -0.71 12.23 -9.28
N HIS A 20 -1.50 12.86 -10.13
CA HIS A 20 -2.85 13.27 -9.75
C HIS A 20 -3.78 12.05 -9.61
N LEU A 21 -4.40 11.90 -8.45
CA LEU A 21 -5.40 10.87 -8.19
C LEU A 21 -6.82 11.45 -8.18
N ASN A 22 -7.64 11.02 -9.15
CA ASN A 22 -9.09 11.20 -9.10
C ASN A 22 -9.78 9.85 -8.87
N LEU A 23 -10.27 9.63 -7.65
CA LEU A 23 -10.92 8.36 -7.27
C LEU A 23 -12.15 8.05 -8.12
N SER A 24 -12.88 9.07 -8.60
CA SER A 24 -14.09 8.85 -9.41
C SER A 24 -13.80 8.28 -10.80
N GLN A 25 -12.53 8.32 -11.24
CA GLN A 25 -12.09 7.75 -12.51
C GLN A 25 -11.52 6.34 -12.35
N VAL A 26 -11.23 5.91 -11.12
CA VAL A 26 -10.66 4.58 -10.86
C VAL A 26 -11.78 3.54 -10.94
N SER A 27 -11.62 2.61 -11.87
CA SER A 27 -12.50 1.46 -12.04
C SER A 27 -12.04 0.30 -11.16
N ASP A 28 -12.96 -0.53 -10.70
CA ASP A 28 -12.61 -1.80 -10.07
C ASP A 28 -13.66 -2.85 -10.45
N ASP A 29 -13.28 -4.13 -10.41
CA ASP A 29 -14.18 -5.26 -10.60
C ASP A 29 -14.14 -6.14 -9.35
N HIS A 30 -15.20 -6.09 -8.55
CA HIS A 30 -15.30 -6.87 -7.31
C HIS A 30 -15.47 -8.37 -7.58
N ALA A 31 -15.99 -8.75 -8.74
CA ALA A 31 -16.27 -10.14 -9.10
C ALA A 31 -15.04 -10.82 -9.72
N HIS A 32 -13.99 -10.06 -10.02
CA HIS A 32 -12.77 -10.62 -10.57
C HIS A 32 -12.00 -11.41 -9.51
N GLU A 33 -11.66 -12.67 -9.82
CA GLU A 33 -11.07 -13.63 -8.87
C GLU A 33 -9.60 -13.94 -9.14
N ALA A 34 -9.04 -13.46 -10.26
CA ALA A 34 -7.67 -13.78 -10.64
C ALA A 34 -6.67 -13.45 -9.52
N THR A 35 -5.70 -14.33 -9.31
CA THR A 35 -4.63 -14.11 -8.33
C THR A 35 -3.80 -12.90 -8.72
N GLY A 36 -3.46 -12.06 -7.75
CA GLY A 36 -2.73 -10.82 -8.02
C GLY A 36 -3.62 -9.65 -8.46
N TRP A 37 -4.94 -9.84 -8.58
CA TRP A 37 -5.85 -8.79 -9.00
C TRP A 37 -6.16 -7.77 -7.88
N SER A 38 -6.12 -6.49 -8.24
CA SER A 38 -6.67 -5.34 -7.54
C SER A 38 -7.02 -4.25 -8.58
N PHE A 39 -7.59 -3.12 -8.16
CA PHE A 39 -7.82 -1.98 -9.06
C PHE A 39 -6.55 -1.51 -9.79
N LEU A 40 -5.35 -1.74 -9.24
CA LEU A 40 -4.08 -1.40 -9.89
C LEU A 40 -3.76 -2.29 -11.10
N GLN A 41 -4.36 -3.48 -11.18
CA GLN A 41 -4.20 -4.42 -12.30
C GLN A 41 -5.34 -4.32 -13.31
N ASP A 42 -6.36 -3.50 -13.03
CA ASP A 42 -7.50 -3.32 -13.93
C ASP A 42 -7.07 -2.60 -15.21
N PRO A 43 -7.24 -3.20 -16.41
CA PRO A 43 -6.86 -2.58 -17.68
C PRO A 43 -7.53 -1.22 -17.91
N ARG A 44 -8.72 -0.98 -17.35
CA ARG A 44 -9.44 0.31 -17.46
C ARG A 44 -8.68 1.45 -16.77
N ASN A 45 -7.80 1.14 -15.81
CA ASN A 45 -7.00 2.11 -15.09
C ASN A 45 -5.59 2.28 -15.65
N GLN A 46 -5.23 1.60 -16.74
CA GLN A 46 -3.86 1.59 -17.26
C GLN A 46 -3.34 3.01 -17.52
N THR A 47 -4.15 3.89 -18.11
CA THR A 47 -3.76 5.29 -18.39
C THR A 47 -3.66 6.15 -17.14
N LEU A 48 -4.40 5.84 -16.08
CA LEU A 48 -4.39 6.57 -14.82
C LEU A 48 -3.10 6.31 -14.04
N PHE A 49 -2.59 5.08 -14.11
CA PHE A 49 -1.41 4.65 -13.35
C PHE A 49 -0.13 4.54 -14.19
N ALA A 50 -0.21 4.65 -15.52
CA ALA A 50 0.94 4.54 -16.40
C ALA A 50 2.08 5.52 -16.03
N GLY A 51 3.32 5.03 -16.01
CA GLY A 51 4.52 5.84 -15.83
C GLY A 51 4.82 6.23 -14.37
N SER A 52 4.00 5.78 -13.43
CA SER A 52 4.15 6.07 -12.00
C SER A 52 4.77 4.91 -11.19
N GLU A 53 5.00 3.75 -11.82
CA GLU A 53 5.49 2.52 -11.19
C GLU A 53 6.88 2.70 -10.57
N ARG A 54 7.64 3.67 -11.08
CA ARG A 54 8.97 4.06 -10.60
C ARG A 54 9.01 5.49 -10.10
N TRP A 55 7.88 6.11 -9.78
CA TRP A 55 7.83 7.53 -9.44
C TRP A 55 8.74 7.89 -8.25
N ILE A 56 8.67 7.13 -7.14
CA ILE A 56 9.54 7.36 -5.96
C ILE A 56 11.01 7.11 -6.30
N LEU A 57 11.30 6.05 -7.06
CA LEU A 57 12.66 5.75 -7.50
C LEU A 57 13.24 6.87 -8.37
N ASN A 58 12.47 7.35 -9.34
CA ASN A 58 12.87 8.44 -10.22
C ASN A 58 13.08 9.73 -9.42
N HIS A 59 12.24 10.00 -8.42
CA HIS A 59 12.41 11.12 -7.51
C HIS A 59 13.75 11.04 -6.75
N ILE A 60 14.08 9.87 -6.19
CA ILE A 60 15.38 9.64 -5.53
C ILE A 60 16.55 9.85 -6.50
N ILE A 61 16.46 9.34 -7.73
CA ILE A 61 17.55 9.42 -8.72
C ILE A 61 17.76 10.87 -9.21
N ASN A 62 16.67 11.62 -9.40
CA ASN A 62 16.71 12.94 -10.01
C ASN A 62 16.98 14.06 -9.00
N GLU A 63 16.73 13.86 -7.71
CA GLU A 63 17.05 14.83 -6.66
C GLU A 63 18.41 14.55 -6.02
N PRO A 64 19.44 15.39 -6.27
CA PRO A 64 20.79 15.15 -5.75
C PRO A 64 20.85 14.89 -4.23
N PRO A 65 20.12 15.63 -3.36
CA PRO A 65 20.15 15.37 -1.93
C PRO A 65 19.60 13.98 -1.56
N LEU A 66 18.51 13.54 -2.22
CA LEU A 66 17.95 12.20 -1.99
C LEU A 66 18.85 11.12 -2.56
N ARG A 67 19.41 11.35 -3.75
CA ARG A 67 20.35 10.43 -4.38
C ARG A 67 21.56 10.18 -3.49
N ASP A 68 22.17 11.24 -2.96
CA ASP A 68 23.36 11.14 -2.11
C ASP A 68 23.06 10.51 -0.75
N GLN A 69 21.80 10.61 -0.30
CA GLN A 69 21.30 9.98 0.92
C GLN A 69 21.04 8.48 0.73
N PHE A 70 20.29 8.11 -0.32
CA PHE A 70 19.83 6.73 -0.55
C PHE A 70 20.82 5.87 -1.32
N LEU A 71 21.73 6.45 -2.11
CA LEU A 71 22.63 5.73 -3.00
C LEU A 71 24.09 6.08 -2.68
N LYS A 72 24.93 5.05 -2.56
CA LYS A 72 26.37 5.17 -2.36
C LYS A 72 27.12 4.43 -3.45
N ILE A 73 28.27 4.96 -3.84
CA ILE A 73 29.21 4.25 -4.71
C ILE A 73 29.99 3.26 -3.85
N ASN A 74 29.88 1.97 -4.17
CA ASN A 74 30.71 0.95 -3.55
C ASN A 74 32.15 1.09 -4.04
N ARG A 75 33.09 1.38 -3.13
CA ARG A 75 34.50 1.64 -3.46
C ARG A 75 35.21 0.44 -4.10
N GLY A 76 34.72 -0.79 -3.88
CA GLY A 76 35.31 -2.01 -4.43
C GLY A 76 34.83 -2.37 -5.84
N SER A 77 33.56 -2.11 -6.16
CA SER A 77 32.96 -2.47 -7.47
C SER A 77 32.71 -1.27 -8.39
N GLN A 78 32.86 -0.03 -7.89
CA GLN A 78 32.43 1.21 -8.55
C GLN A 78 30.94 1.22 -8.94
N GLN A 79 30.14 0.31 -8.40
CA GLN A 79 28.71 0.23 -8.65
C GLN A 79 27.93 1.03 -7.61
N LEU A 80 26.77 1.53 -8.02
CA LEU A 80 25.82 2.19 -7.14
C LEU A 80 25.09 1.14 -6.29
N SER A 81 25.05 1.34 -4.98
CA SER A 81 24.33 0.48 -4.02
C SER A 81 23.46 1.32 -3.11
N TRP A 82 22.32 0.77 -2.69
CA TRP A 82 21.46 1.38 -1.68
C TRP A 82 22.18 1.51 -0.35
N GLU A 83 22.07 2.67 0.30
CA GLU A 83 22.57 2.91 1.66
C GLU A 83 21.72 2.10 2.65
N PRO A 84 22.26 1.03 3.27
CA PRO A 84 21.45 0.11 4.05
C PRO A 84 20.77 0.76 5.25
N LYS A 85 21.42 1.74 5.90
CA LYS A 85 20.83 2.43 7.05
C LYS A 85 19.61 3.25 6.64
N VAL A 86 19.77 4.12 5.64
CA VAL A 86 18.68 4.98 5.13
C VAL A 86 17.52 4.16 4.60
N THR A 87 17.82 3.06 3.90
CA THR A 87 16.79 2.16 3.36
C THR A 87 15.99 1.48 4.48
N ARG A 88 16.67 1.00 5.53
CA ARG A 88 15.98 0.43 6.70
C ARG A 88 15.16 1.47 7.45
N ASP A 89 15.70 2.67 7.66
CA ASP A 89 14.99 3.76 8.33
C ASP A 89 13.71 4.15 7.55
N TYR A 90 13.77 4.15 6.22
CA TYR A 90 12.61 4.40 5.37
C TYR A 90 11.56 3.28 5.47
N LEU A 91 11.97 2.00 5.47
CA LEU A 91 11.05 0.88 5.67
C LEU A 91 10.37 0.93 7.05
N THR A 92 11.11 1.30 8.11
CA THR A 92 10.52 1.51 9.45
C THR A 92 9.49 2.64 9.48
N GLN A 93 9.71 3.73 8.72
CA GLN A 93 8.70 4.79 8.60
C GLN A 93 7.44 4.32 7.89
N ILE A 94 7.54 3.41 6.91
CA ILE A 94 6.39 2.79 6.26
C ILE A 94 5.61 1.95 7.27
N ASP A 95 6.30 1.13 8.07
CA ASP A 95 5.67 0.28 9.09
C ASP A 95 4.90 1.16 10.11
N GLN A 96 5.50 2.25 10.60
CA GLN A 96 4.84 3.22 11.49
C GLN A 96 3.64 3.92 10.83
N PHE A 97 3.76 4.28 9.55
CA PHE A 97 2.65 4.88 8.81
C PHE A 97 1.48 3.90 8.66
N LEU A 98 1.75 2.61 8.46
CA LEU A 98 0.71 1.59 8.35
C LEU A 98 -0.02 1.39 9.67
N GLU A 99 0.68 1.42 10.81
CA GLU A 99 0.04 1.40 12.13
C GLU A 99 -0.91 2.60 12.31
N GLN A 100 -0.48 3.80 11.91
CA GLN A 100 -1.33 4.99 11.95
C GLN A 100 -2.52 4.89 10.99
N LEU A 101 -2.29 4.41 9.76
CA LEU A 101 -3.34 4.27 8.76
C LEU A 101 -4.37 3.22 9.19
N LEU A 102 -3.94 2.13 9.83
CA LEU A 102 -4.83 1.14 10.44
C LEU A 102 -5.77 1.79 11.45
N ILE A 103 -5.22 2.59 12.38
CA ILE A 103 -6.01 3.30 13.40
C ILE A 103 -6.99 4.27 12.72
N VAL A 104 -6.53 5.07 11.75
CA VAL A 104 -7.39 6.03 11.05
C VAL A 104 -8.51 5.32 10.29
N CYS A 105 -8.21 4.25 9.54
CA CYS A 105 -9.22 3.45 8.84
C CYS A 105 -10.22 2.85 9.84
N HIS A 106 -9.74 2.28 10.94
CA HIS A 106 -10.60 1.68 11.97
C HIS A 106 -11.58 2.69 12.60
N LEU A 107 -11.11 3.91 12.88
CA LEU A 107 -11.91 4.96 13.52
C LEU A 107 -12.85 5.69 12.56
N THR A 108 -12.52 5.71 11.26
CA THR A 108 -13.23 6.56 10.29
C THR A 108 -14.09 5.81 9.28
N ALA A 109 -13.93 4.49 9.15
CA ALA A 109 -14.73 3.67 8.22
C ALA A 109 -16.18 3.38 8.72
N GLY A 110 -16.73 4.25 9.56
CA GLY A 110 -18.04 4.08 10.19
C GLY A 110 -17.98 3.24 11.46
N HIS A 111 -18.76 2.16 11.53
CA HIS A 111 -18.80 1.31 12.74
C HIS A 111 -17.47 0.54 12.88
N PRO A 112 -16.77 0.63 14.04
CA PRO A 112 -15.48 -0.02 14.22
C PRO A 112 -15.55 -1.50 13.86
N ALA A 113 -14.67 -1.96 12.97
CA ALA A 113 -14.51 -3.40 12.72
C ALA A 113 -13.98 -4.08 13.99
N ARG A 114 -14.25 -5.37 14.21
CA ARG A 114 -13.51 -6.07 15.27
C ARG A 114 -12.02 -6.08 14.90
N GLY A 115 -11.13 -5.90 15.89
CA GLY A 115 -9.70 -5.74 15.66
C GLY A 115 -9.06 -6.83 14.77
N THR A 116 -9.50 -8.07 14.91
CA THR A 116 -9.00 -9.21 14.11
C THR A 116 -9.50 -9.20 12.65
N GLU A 117 -10.67 -8.61 12.39
CA GLU A 117 -11.25 -8.53 11.03
C GLU A 117 -10.50 -7.50 10.17
N ILE A 118 -10.13 -6.34 10.74
CA ILE A 118 -9.40 -5.32 10.00
C ILE A 118 -7.95 -5.74 9.71
N LEU A 119 -7.33 -6.48 10.62
CA LEU A 119 -5.96 -7.00 10.46
C LEU A 119 -5.86 -8.06 9.36
N SER A 120 -6.95 -8.77 9.05
CA SER A 120 -6.98 -9.79 7.99
C SER A 120 -7.32 -9.24 6.59
N LEU A 121 -7.50 -7.92 6.46
CA LEU A 121 -7.78 -7.28 5.17
C LEU A 121 -6.64 -7.51 4.17
N ARG A 122 -7.03 -7.92 2.97
CA ARG A 122 -6.13 -8.08 1.83
C ARG A 122 -6.37 -6.97 0.81
N HIS A 123 -5.31 -6.44 0.19
CA HIS A 123 -5.45 -5.45 -0.89
C HIS A 123 -5.35 -6.08 -2.29
N VAL A 124 -5.06 -7.38 -2.37
CA VAL A 124 -4.91 -8.13 -3.62
C VAL A 124 -5.48 -9.54 -3.47
N ASN A 125 -6.06 -10.07 -4.54
CA ASN A 125 -6.60 -11.43 -4.58
C ASN A 125 -5.50 -12.50 -4.49
N THR A 126 -5.84 -13.67 -3.91
CA THR A 126 -4.90 -14.76 -3.63
C THR A 126 -5.37 -16.12 -4.17
N LEU A 127 -4.42 -17.02 -4.48
CA LEU A 127 -4.63 -18.31 -5.17
C LEU A 127 -5.59 -19.28 -4.47
N TYR A 128 -5.79 -19.15 -3.16
CA TYR A 128 -6.63 -20.05 -2.34
C TYR A 128 -7.89 -19.34 -1.80
N GLY A 129 -8.55 -18.53 -2.63
CA GLY A 129 -9.93 -18.09 -2.38
C GLY A 129 -10.11 -16.92 -1.42
N GLY A 130 -9.04 -16.21 -1.06
CA GLY A 130 -9.17 -14.94 -0.38
C GLY A 130 -9.35 -13.82 -1.38
N HIS A 131 -10.60 -13.38 -1.58
CA HIS A 131 -10.87 -12.09 -2.22
C HIS A 131 -10.17 -10.98 -1.44
N ARG A 132 -9.68 -9.97 -2.14
CA ARG A 132 -9.26 -8.73 -1.47
C ARG A 132 -10.43 -8.13 -0.71
N GLY A 133 -10.14 -7.37 0.33
CA GLY A 133 -11.09 -6.58 1.08
C GLY A 133 -11.06 -5.10 0.73
N VAL A 134 -10.16 -4.63 -0.14
CA VAL A 134 -10.09 -3.23 -0.59
C VAL A 134 -10.70 -3.12 -1.99
N PHE A 135 -11.74 -2.29 -2.13
CA PHE A 135 -12.44 -2.08 -3.40
C PHE A 135 -12.68 -0.58 -3.65
N ILE A 136 -12.86 -0.23 -4.93
CA ILE A 136 -13.24 1.13 -5.34
C ILE A 136 -14.53 1.07 -6.14
N GLU A 137 -15.56 1.77 -5.69
CA GLU A 137 -16.87 1.86 -6.35
C GLU A 137 -17.33 3.30 -6.39
N ASN A 138 -17.56 3.86 -7.59
CA ASN A 138 -18.04 5.24 -7.78
C ASN A 138 -17.21 6.31 -7.02
N GLY A 139 -15.89 6.10 -6.94
CA GLY A 139 -14.98 6.99 -6.21
C GLY A 139 -14.95 6.80 -4.69
N LEU A 140 -15.72 5.85 -4.16
CA LEU A 140 -15.68 5.46 -2.75
C LEU A 140 -14.73 4.27 -2.57
N VAL A 141 -13.85 4.36 -1.57
CA VAL A 141 -12.98 3.24 -1.21
C VAL A 141 -13.64 2.47 -0.07
N GLY A 142 -13.94 1.20 -0.33
CA GLY A 142 -14.57 0.27 0.60
C GLY A 142 -13.58 -0.71 1.20
N LEU A 143 -13.72 -0.95 2.51
CA LEU A 143 -13.11 -2.04 3.26
C LEU A 143 -14.18 -3.10 3.54
N VAL A 144 -14.03 -4.27 2.93
CA VAL A 144 -14.95 -5.40 3.06
C VAL A 144 -14.31 -6.45 3.95
N THR A 145 -14.93 -6.70 5.09
CA THR A 145 -14.52 -7.78 6.00
C THR A 145 -15.60 -8.85 6.03
N ALA A 146 -15.17 -10.12 6.04
CA ALA A 146 -16.04 -11.25 6.30
C ALA A 146 -16.31 -11.34 7.80
N TYR A 147 -17.58 -11.37 8.17
CA TYR A 147 -18.04 -11.46 9.55
C TYR A 147 -18.50 -12.88 9.88
N HIS A 148 -17.78 -13.54 10.79
CA HIS A 148 -18.09 -14.89 11.27
C HIS A 148 -18.75 -14.84 12.66
N LYS A 149 -20.06 -14.57 12.75
CA LYS A 149 -20.81 -14.80 13.99
C LYS A 149 -21.20 -16.28 14.06
N GLY A 150 -20.57 -17.03 14.97
CA GLY A 150 -21.08 -18.31 15.47
C GLY A 150 -21.23 -19.41 14.43
N TYR A 151 -20.14 -20.16 14.20
CA TYR A 151 -20.08 -21.37 13.35
C TYR A 151 -21.03 -22.52 13.79
N HIS A 152 -21.87 -22.30 14.81
CA HIS A 152 -22.76 -23.33 15.35
C HIS A 152 -24.23 -23.21 14.93
N MET A 153 -24.68 -22.16 14.20
CA MET A 153 -26.13 -22.07 13.91
C MET A 153 -26.60 -21.64 12.51
N ALA A 154 -25.80 -21.09 11.60
CA ALA A 154 -26.22 -20.91 10.20
C ALA A 154 -25.01 -20.57 9.32
N GLY A 155 -24.79 -21.32 8.24
CA GLY A 155 -23.63 -21.19 7.34
C GLY A 155 -23.61 -19.94 6.45
N SER A 156 -24.00 -18.77 6.95
CA SER A 156 -23.96 -17.51 6.19
C SER A 156 -22.88 -16.56 6.73
N THR A 157 -21.75 -16.44 6.02
CA THR A 157 -20.77 -15.37 6.25
C THR A 157 -21.40 -14.04 5.81
N SER A 158 -21.57 -13.10 6.74
CA SER A 158 -22.06 -11.76 6.37
C SER A 158 -20.89 -10.89 5.92
N LEU A 159 -21.01 -10.25 4.75
CA LEU A 159 -20.02 -9.27 4.29
C LEU A 159 -20.39 -7.89 4.81
N ILE A 160 -19.45 -7.22 5.47
CA ILE A 160 -19.64 -5.86 5.97
C ILE A 160 -18.80 -4.91 5.14
N HIS A 161 -19.47 -4.00 4.42
CA HIS A 161 -18.85 -2.95 3.65
C HIS A 161 -18.69 -1.70 4.53
N ARG A 162 -17.48 -1.15 4.55
CA ARG A 162 -17.16 0.09 5.28
C ARG A 162 -16.46 1.07 4.36
N TYR A 163 -17.07 2.22 4.14
CA TYR A 163 -16.51 3.23 3.24
C TYR A 163 -15.66 4.23 3.99
N LEU A 164 -14.48 4.52 3.43
CA LEU A 164 -13.55 5.49 3.99
C LEU A 164 -13.92 6.92 3.56
N PRO A 165 -13.73 7.92 4.44
CA PRO A 165 -13.82 9.32 4.03
C PRO A 165 -12.81 9.63 2.93
N GLU A 166 -13.15 10.54 2.01
CA GLU A 166 -12.36 10.84 0.81
C GLU A 166 -10.86 11.07 1.08
N ARG A 167 -10.51 11.80 2.15
CA ARG A 167 -9.11 12.05 2.51
C ARG A 167 -8.36 10.77 2.86
N VAL A 168 -8.98 9.87 3.62
CA VAL A 168 -8.39 8.58 4.03
C VAL A 168 -8.31 7.64 2.83
N SER A 169 -9.35 7.64 1.99
CA SER A 169 -9.38 6.92 0.70
C SER A 169 -8.19 7.29 -0.19
N LYS A 170 -7.92 8.58 -0.38
CA LYS A 170 -6.75 9.05 -1.16
C LYS A 170 -5.44 8.60 -0.53
N ILE A 171 -5.31 8.68 0.80
CA ILE A 171 -4.09 8.24 1.50
C ILE A 171 -3.83 6.75 1.27
N LEU A 172 -4.84 5.90 1.43
CA LEU A 172 -4.74 4.46 1.21
C LEU A 172 -4.38 4.14 -0.24
N VAL A 173 -5.05 4.78 -1.21
CA VAL A 173 -4.79 4.55 -2.63
C VAL A 173 -3.39 5.01 -3.03
N TYR A 174 -2.92 6.18 -2.57
CA TYR A 174 -1.53 6.60 -2.81
C TYR A 174 -0.50 5.66 -2.19
N TYR A 175 -0.77 5.13 -0.99
CA TYR A 175 0.09 4.13 -0.38
C TYR A 175 0.15 2.86 -1.27
N LEU A 176 -0.99 2.28 -1.63
CA LEU A 176 -1.05 1.07 -2.46
C LEU A 176 -0.44 1.27 -3.85
N TRP A 177 -0.58 2.48 -4.40
CA TRP A 177 -0.14 2.82 -5.75
C TRP A 177 1.36 3.16 -5.84
N LEU A 178 1.87 4.01 -4.95
CA LEU A 178 3.22 4.57 -5.08
C LEU A 178 4.20 3.96 -4.07
N VAL A 179 3.76 3.77 -2.83
CA VAL A 179 4.63 3.35 -1.71
C VAL A 179 4.80 1.84 -1.68
N ASP A 180 3.70 1.08 -1.76
CA ASP A 180 3.72 -0.38 -1.66
C ASP A 180 4.63 -1.01 -2.74
N PRO A 181 4.53 -0.67 -4.03
CA PRO A 181 5.42 -1.26 -5.04
C PRO A 181 6.89 -0.91 -4.80
N PHE A 182 7.19 0.31 -4.35
CA PHE A 182 8.55 0.76 -4.09
C PHE A 182 9.18 0.05 -2.88
N GLN A 183 8.44 -0.10 -1.76
CA GLN A 183 8.99 -0.84 -0.61
C GLN A 183 9.26 -2.30 -0.93
N GLN A 184 8.46 -2.93 -1.80
CA GLN A 184 8.69 -4.32 -2.17
C GLN A 184 9.98 -4.45 -2.98
N GLN A 185 10.23 -3.51 -3.90
CA GLN A 185 11.50 -3.43 -4.62
C GLN A 185 12.68 -3.28 -3.64
N LEU A 186 12.58 -2.39 -2.65
CA LEU A 186 13.63 -2.22 -1.63
C LEU A 186 13.86 -3.48 -0.79
N ARG A 187 12.77 -4.13 -0.34
CA ARG A 187 12.86 -5.36 0.46
C ARG A 187 13.56 -6.46 -0.33
N THR A 188 13.13 -6.73 -1.57
CA THR A 188 13.79 -7.72 -2.45
C THR A 188 15.28 -7.43 -2.66
N LEU A 189 15.65 -6.16 -2.83
CA LEU A 189 17.04 -5.75 -3.00
C LEU A 189 17.89 -5.96 -1.73
N LEU A 190 17.30 -5.77 -0.54
CA LEU A 190 18.00 -5.94 0.73
C LEU A 190 18.10 -7.40 1.19
N SER A 191 17.07 -8.21 0.98
CA SER A 191 17.03 -9.61 1.44
C SER A 191 17.76 -10.57 0.51
N GLN A 192 18.17 -10.16 -0.70
CA GLN A 192 18.70 -11.04 -1.77
C GLN A 192 17.78 -12.20 -2.16
N GLU A 193 16.57 -12.23 -1.61
CA GLU A 193 15.52 -13.21 -1.83
C GLU A 193 14.28 -12.51 -2.38
N THR A 194 13.64 -13.14 -3.37
CA THR A 194 12.32 -12.72 -3.86
C THR A 194 11.25 -13.09 -2.82
N VAL A 195 11.08 -12.25 -1.80
CA VAL A 195 9.97 -12.40 -0.85
C VAL A 195 8.67 -12.09 -1.59
N PRO A 196 7.70 -13.02 -1.64
CA PRO A 196 6.42 -12.77 -2.30
C PRO A 196 5.69 -11.61 -1.62
N ARG A 197 5.02 -10.77 -2.41
CA ARG A 197 4.22 -9.63 -1.94
C ARG A 197 3.20 -10.13 -0.92
N SER A 198 3.25 -9.61 0.32
CA SER A 198 2.21 -9.89 1.30
C SER A 198 0.85 -9.44 0.72
N PRO A 199 -0.16 -10.31 0.68
CA PRO A 199 -1.48 -9.92 0.21
C PRO A 199 -2.24 -9.11 1.25
N PHE A 200 -1.78 -9.12 2.51
CA PHE A 200 -2.37 -8.39 3.61
C PHE A 200 -1.98 -6.92 3.56
N LEU A 201 -2.96 -6.05 3.79
CA LEU A 201 -2.74 -4.62 3.93
C LEU A 201 -1.89 -4.31 5.18
N TRP A 202 -2.03 -5.15 6.21
CA TRP A 202 -1.27 -5.09 7.46
C TRP A 202 -0.51 -6.42 7.65
N PRO A 203 0.74 -6.53 7.18
CA PRO A 203 1.50 -7.77 7.29
C PRO A 203 1.72 -8.18 8.77
N PRO A 204 1.60 -9.48 9.12
CA PRO A 204 1.99 -9.96 10.43
C PRO A 204 3.50 -9.72 10.64
N GLY A 205 3.86 -8.83 11.57
CA GLY A 205 5.25 -8.54 11.90
C GLY A 205 5.69 -7.07 11.80
N ALA A 206 4.83 -6.12 11.46
CA ALA A 206 5.18 -4.69 11.49
C ALA A 206 5.15 -4.06 12.91
N GLY A 207 4.39 -4.66 13.83
CA GLY A 207 4.27 -4.27 15.22
C GLY A 207 3.38 -5.30 15.92
N GLY A 208 3.87 -5.92 16.99
CA GLY A 208 3.27 -7.12 17.58
C GLY A 208 1.81 -6.93 18.00
N PHE A 209 0.91 -7.60 17.29
CA PHE A 209 -0.42 -7.93 17.78
C PHE A 209 -0.69 -9.38 17.40
N THR A 210 -0.20 -10.29 18.25
CA THR A 210 -0.64 -11.68 18.36
C THR A 210 -2.07 -11.74 18.88
#